data_AF-A0A8J2JPG1-F1
#
_entry.id   AF-A0A8J2JPG1-F1
#
_cell.length_a   1.000
_cell.length_b   1.000
_cell.length_c   1.000
_cell.angle_alpha   90.00
_cell.angle_beta   90.00
_cell.angle_gamma   90.00
#
_symmetry.space_group_name_H-M   'P 1'
#
loop_
_entity.id
_entity.type
_entity.pdbx_description
1 polymer ?
#
loop_
_entity_poly.entity_id
_entity_poly.type
_entity_poly.pdbx_seq_one_letter_code
_entity_poly.pdbx_strand_id
1 'polypeptide(L)'
;MARPDTKEIELISQFRENVSDLNLEVKFNTDHFLARWIRARQHNLELAEKMLREHMKWREENDIENILSWTPPELFLKAMPIKFLGYDDDNSPVYLAPMGKLDLKHIVEIGEGNNYLKYLDKFLTVALNKMEGKFTPEGYPVTQLITILDQKGITYRSMASLGAIDLTMQLARRLEANYPEIAKTIFEINCEITKAKICSYDVIIQCSVDNL
;
A
#
# COMPACT_ATOMS: atom_id res chain seq x y z
N MET A 1 -7.05 2.69 -11.22
CA MET A 1 -6.58 4.07 -11.47
C MET A 1 -7.29 4.63 -12.69
N ALA A 2 -7.49 5.94 -12.77
CA ALA A 2 -8.05 6.56 -13.98
C ALA A 2 -7.18 6.22 -15.21
N ARG A 3 -7.82 6.04 -16.37
CA ARG A 3 -7.13 5.82 -17.65
C ARG A 3 -6.21 7.02 -17.95
N PRO A 4 -4.96 6.80 -18.39
CA PRO A 4 -4.12 7.89 -18.87
C PRO A 4 -4.73 8.64 -20.05
N ASP A 5 -4.68 9.96 -20.00
CA ASP A 5 -5.03 10.83 -21.12
C ASP A 5 -3.89 10.91 -22.15
N THR A 6 -4.11 11.59 -23.27
CA THR A 6 -3.10 11.72 -24.34
C THR A 6 -1.79 12.33 -23.83
N LYS A 7 -1.86 13.33 -22.96
CA LYS A 7 -0.67 14.01 -22.42
C LYS A 7 0.10 13.08 -21.49
N GLU A 8 -0.61 12.31 -20.67
CA GLU A 8 0.02 11.34 -19.79
C GLU A 8 0.67 10.19 -20.57
N ILE A 9 0.09 9.76 -21.70
CA ILE A 9 0.72 8.76 -22.59
C ILE A 9 2.05 9.27 -23.15
N GLU A 10 2.15 10.54 -23.53
CA GLU A 10 3.40 11.15 -23.97
C GLU A 10 4.45 11.15 -22.83
N LEU A 11 4.03 11.51 -21.61
CA LEU A 11 4.89 11.48 -20.43
C LEU A 11 5.37 10.06 -20.10
N ILE A 12 4.49 9.06 -20.18
CA ILE A 12 4.84 7.64 -19.98
C ILE A 12 5.88 7.20 -21.01
N SER A 13 5.73 7.61 -22.27
CA SER A 13 6.69 7.27 -23.33
C SER A 13 8.07 7.85 -23.05
N GLN A 14 8.14 9.14 -22.71
CA GLN A 14 9.40 9.79 -22.33
C GLN A 14 10.00 9.16 -21.06
N PHE A 15 9.17 8.90 -20.05
CA PHE A 15 9.62 8.28 -18.81
C PHE A 15 10.23 6.89 -19.03
N ARG A 16 9.60 6.10 -19.90
CA ARG A 16 10.07 4.77 -20.30
C ARG A 16 11.46 4.82 -20.96
N GLU A 17 11.72 5.84 -21.78
CA GLU A 17 13.05 6.06 -22.36
C GLU A 17 14.08 6.42 -21.30
N ASN A 18 13.74 7.34 -20.38
CA ASN A 18 14.64 7.77 -19.30
C ASN A 18 15.10 6.63 -18.39
N VAL A 19 14.23 5.66 -18.14
CA VAL A 19 14.53 4.51 -17.25
C VAL A 19 14.88 3.23 -18.00
N SER A 20 15.14 3.31 -19.31
CA SER A 20 15.42 2.15 -20.16
C SER A 20 16.66 1.37 -19.72
N ASP A 21 17.64 2.04 -19.11
CA ASP A 21 18.85 1.44 -18.56
C ASP A 21 18.59 0.48 -17.39
N LEU A 22 17.45 0.63 -16.70
CA LEU A 22 17.05 -0.27 -15.61
C LEU A 22 16.69 -1.68 -16.09
N ASN A 23 16.48 -1.87 -17.40
CA ASN A 23 16.11 -3.16 -18.00
C ASN A 23 14.94 -3.84 -17.25
N LEU A 24 13.90 -3.06 -16.96
CA LEU A 24 12.75 -3.49 -16.16
C LEU A 24 12.10 -4.74 -16.77
N GLU A 25 11.73 -5.70 -15.90
CA GLU A 25 10.89 -6.82 -16.29
C GLU A 25 9.58 -6.35 -16.94
N VAL A 26 9.00 -7.17 -17.80
CA VAL A 26 7.75 -6.85 -18.54
C VAL A 26 6.63 -6.36 -17.60
N LYS A 27 6.50 -6.98 -16.42
CA LYS A 27 5.50 -6.61 -15.39
C LYS A 27 5.69 -5.17 -14.85
N PHE A 28 6.91 -4.67 -14.84
CA PHE A 28 7.30 -3.33 -14.40
C PHE A 28 7.47 -2.33 -15.54
N ASN A 29 7.19 -2.75 -16.78
CA ASN A 29 7.30 -1.89 -17.95
C ASN A 29 5.91 -1.68 -18.62
N THR A 30 4.83 -1.78 -17.86
CA THR A 30 3.47 -1.47 -18.36
C THR A 30 3.16 0.01 -18.18
N ASP A 31 2.29 0.58 -19.04
CA ASP A 31 1.89 1.99 -18.92
C ASP A 31 1.30 2.30 -17.55
N HIS A 32 0.46 1.40 -17.02
CA HIS A 32 -0.11 1.54 -15.70
C HIS A 32 0.93 1.43 -14.58
N PHE A 33 1.97 0.61 -14.73
CA PHE A 33 3.06 0.58 -13.75
C PHE A 33 3.79 1.92 -13.73
N LEU A 34 4.21 2.41 -14.90
CA LEU A 34 4.96 3.65 -15.05
C LEU A 34 4.16 4.89 -14.62
N ALA A 35 2.88 4.94 -14.95
CA ALA A 35 1.98 6.03 -14.59
C ALA A 35 1.90 6.26 -13.06
N ARG A 36 2.04 5.22 -12.23
CA ARG A 36 2.00 5.36 -10.76
C ARG A 36 3.07 6.32 -10.24
N TRP A 37 4.30 6.15 -10.74
CA TRP A 37 5.45 6.95 -10.32
C TRP A 37 5.32 8.40 -10.80
N ILE A 38 4.86 8.57 -12.03
CA ILE A 38 4.61 9.88 -12.64
C ILE A 38 3.53 10.64 -11.84
N ARG A 39 2.40 10.00 -11.55
CA ARG A 39 1.29 10.59 -10.76
C ARG A 39 1.70 10.92 -9.34
N ALA A 40 2.40 10.01 -8.65
CA ALA A 40 2.89 10.22 -7.30
C ALA A 40 3.89 11.38 -7.16
N ARG A 41 4.42 11.88 -8.29
CA ARG A 41 5.31 13.05 -8.36
C ARG A 41 4.72 14.17 -9.20
N GLN A 42 3.40 14.23 -9.31
CA GLN A 42 2.67 15.32 -9.98
C GLN A 42 3.17 15.58 -11.41
N HIS A 43 3.48 14.52 -12.14
CA HIS A 43 4.02 14.54 -13.50
C HIS A 43 5.45 15.11 -13.63
N ASN A 44 6.20 15.25 -12.54
CA ASN A 44 7.63 15.56 -12.59
C ASN A 44 8.45 14.30 -12.89
N LEU A 45 8.96 14.19 -14.13
CA LEU A 45 9.68 13.00 -14.59
C LEU A 45 11.00 12.75 -13.86
N GLU A 46 11.74 13.80 -13.48
CA GLU A 46 13.02 13.66 -12.76
C GLU A 46 12.79 13.07 -11.35
N LEU A 47 11.78 13.58 -10.64
CA LEU A 47 11.42 13.07 -9.32
C LEU A 47 10.80 11.67 -9.40
N ALA A 48 9.99 11.40 -10.42
CA ALA A 48 9.42 10.06 -10.66
C ALA A 48 10.52 9.05 -10.96
N GLU A 49 11.54 9.44 -11.73
CA GLU A 49 12.66 8.57 -12.09
C GLU A 49 13.49 8.24 -10.87
N LYS A 50 13.86 9.26 -10.08
CA LYS A 50 14.56 9.07 -8.82
C LYS A 50 13.79 8.11 -7.90
N MET A 51 12.48 8.30 -7.76
CA MET A 51 11.63 7.45 -6.94
C MET A 51 11.60 5.99 -7.45
N LEU A 52 11.46 5.77 -8.76
CA LEU A 52 11.46 4.43 -9.33
C LEU A 52 12.81 3.73 -9.15
N ARG A 53 13.94 4.44 -9.34
CA ARG A 53 15.28 3.89 -9.12
C ARG A 53 15.49 3.49 -7.66
N GLU A 54 15.08 4.35 -6.73
CA GLU A 54 15.09 4.05 -5.29
C GLU A 54 14.22 2.83 -4.95
N HIS A 55 13.05 2.72 -5.57
CA HIS A 55 12.18 1.55 -5.43
C HIS A 55 12.85 0.27 -5.92
N MET A 56 13.47 0.27 -7.10
CA MET A 56 14.14 -0.92 -7.64
C MET A 56 15.28 -1.39 -6.75
N LYS A 57 16.07 -0.45 -6.21
CA LYS A 57 17.10 -0.76 -5.21
C LYS A 57 16.50 -1.34 -3.92
N TRP A 58 15.43 -0.73 -3.40
CA TRP A 58 14.74 -1.21 -2.21
C TRP A 58 14.21 -2.64 -2.40
N ARG A 59 13.67 -2.97 -3.59
CA ARG A 59 13.20 -4.31 -3.92
C ARG A 59 14.29 -5.36 -3.79
N GLU A 60 15.48 -5.05 -4.29
CA GLU A 60 16.66 -5.92 -4.21
C GLU A 60 17.11 -6.08 -2.75
N GLU A 61 17.30 -4.97 -2.03
CA GLU A 61 17.77 -4.97 -0.64
C GLU A 61 16.83 -5.71 0.33
N ASN A 62 15.53 -5.75 0.02
CA ASN A 62 14.51 -6.37 0.87
C ASN A 62 14.05 -7.76 0.38
N ASP A 63 14.65 -8.28 -0.69
CA ASP A 63 14.32 -9.58 -1.29
C ASP A 63 12.81 -9.69 -1.61
N ILE A 64 12.26 -8.65 -2.23
CA ILE A 64 10.83 -8.57 -2.52
C ILE A 64 10.40 -9.61 -3.55
N GLU A 65 11.30 -10.02 -4.45
CA GLU A 65 10.99 -11.03 -5.47
C GLU A 65 10.69 -12.40 -4.85
N ASN A 66 11.37 -12.77 -3.75
CA ASN A 66 11.15 -14.05 -3.08
C ASN A 66 10.24 -13.95 -1.85
N ILE A 67 9.64 -12.78 -1.60
CA ILE A 67 8.90 -12.51 -0.36
C ILE A 67 7.70 -13.45 -0.13
N LEU A 68 7.11 -13.96 -1.21
CA LEU A 68 5.99 -14.91 -1.11
C LEU A 68 6.42 -16.24 -0.48
N SER A 69 7.68 -16.65 -0.66
CA SER A 69 8.26 -17.86 -0.07
C SER A 69 8.63 -17.72 1.41
N TRP A 70 8.82 -16.48 1.88
CA TRP A 70 9.15 -16.21 3.28
C TRP A 70 7.94 -16.45 4.20
N THR A 71 8.10 -17.25 5.26
CA THR A 71 7.01 -17.55 6.20
C THR A 71 7.03 -16.58 7.38
N PRO A 72 5.98 -15.77 7.59
CA PRO A 72 5.93 -14.87 8.74
C PRO A 72 5.73 -15.64 10.05
N PRO A 73 6.28 -15.14 11.17
CA PRO A 73 5.90 -15.57 12.51
C PRO A 73 4.39 -15.62 12.71
N GLU A 74 3.89 -16.67 13.39
CA GLU A 74 2.46 -16.87 13.65
C GLU A 74 1.82 -15.69 14.42
N LEU A 75 2.63 -15.01 15.25
CA LEU A 75 2.23 -13.80 15.97
C LEU A 75 1.62 -12.75 15.01
N PHE A 76 2.18 -12.54 13.82
CA PHE A 76 1.71 -11.50 12.90
C PHE A 76 0.35 -11.84 12.29
N LEU A 77 0.11 -13.13 12.02
CA LEU A 77 -1.19 -13.61 11.55
C LEU A 77 -2.29 -13.38 12.58
N LYS A 78 -1.95 -13.46 13.87
CA LYS A 78 -2.86 -13.19 14.98
C LYS A 78 -3.02 -11.68 15.25
N ALA A 79 -1.92 -10.92 15.17
CA ALA A 79 -1.89 -9.49 15.44
C ALA A 79 -2.59 -8.66 14.35
N MET A 80 -2.47 -9.06 13.08
CA MET A 80 -3.12 -8.39 11.96
C MET A 80 -3.76 -9.43 11.02
N PRO A 81 -4.94 -9.95 11.39
CA PRO A 81 -5.67 -10.94 10.60
C PRO A 81 -6.36 -10.25 9.42
N ILE A 82 -5.58 -9.79 8.44
CA ILE A 82 -6.12 -9.13 7.25
C ILE A 82 -6.94 -10.15 6.45
N LYS A 83 -8.20 -9.82 6.20
CA LYS A 83 -9.14 -10.70 5.49
C LYS A 83 -9.42 -10.16 4.11
N PHE A 84 -9.35 -11.03 3.12
CA PHE A 84 -9.87 -10.75 1.79
C PHE A 84 -11.40 -10.91 1.81
N LEU A 85 -12.13 -9.87 1.42
CA LEU A 85 -13.60 -9.85 1.44
C LEU A 85 -14.23 -10.14 0.08
N GLY A 86 -13.44 -10.14 -1.00
CA GLY A 86 -13.93 -10.28 -2.36
C GLY A 86 -13.47 -9.12 -3.23
N TYR A 87 -14.25 -8.83 -4.25
CA TYR A 87 -14.00 -7.75 -5.21
C TYR A 87 -15.16 -6.76 -5.19
N ASP A 88 -14.88 -5.50 -5.46
CA ASP A 88 -15.92 -4.51 -5.76
C ASP A 88 -16.40 -4.62 -7.22
N ASP A 89 -17.28 -3.71 -7.63
CA ASP A 89 -17.87 -3.69 -8.98
C ASP A 89 -16.84 -3.44 -10.09
N ASP A 90 -15.69 -2.84 -9.77
CA ASP A 90 -14.58 -2.60 -10.70
C ASP A 90 -13.54 -3.73 -10.68
N ASN A 91 -13.84 -4.85 -10.01
CA ASN A 91 -12.91 -5.96 -9.77
C ASN A 91 -11.69 -5.61 -8.89
N SER A 92 -11.70 -4.49 -8.17
CA SER A 92 -10.68 -4.15 -7.18
C SER A 92 -10.80 -5.05 -5.94
N PRO A 93 -9.70 -5.67 -5.46
CA PRO A 93 -9.76 -6.52 -4.29
C PRO A 93 -10.04 -5.70 -3.04
N VAL A 94 -10.94 -6.19 -2.20
CA VAL A 94 -11.36 -5.55 -0.95
C VAL A 94 -10.77 -6.32 0.24
N TYR A 95 -10.13 -5.58 1.15
CA TYR A 95 -9.51 -6.13 2.35
C TYR A 95 -10.06 -5.50 3.62
N LEU A 96 -10.26 -6.30 4.66
CA LEU A 96 -10.56 -5.86 6.02
C LEU A 96 -9.32 -6.04 6.89
N ALA A 97 -8.86 -4.97 7.52
CA ALA A 97 -7.76 -4.98 8.49
C ALA A 97 -8.31 -4.59 9.88
N PRO A 98 -8.53 -5.57 10.78
CA PRO A 98 -8.93 -5.30 12.15
C PRO A 98 -7.76 -4.75 12.97
N MET A 99 -7.80 -3.47 13.30
CA MET A 99 -6.69 -2.75 13.94
C MET A 99 -6.68 -2.91 15.47
N GLY A 100 -7.82 -3.22 16.10
CA GLY A 100 -7.89 -3.34 17.57
C GLY A 100 -7.12 -4.50 18.19
N LYS A 101 -6.67 -5.48 17.39
CA LYS A 101 -5.83 -6.59 17.85
C LYS A 101 -4.34 -6.34 17.66
N LEU A 102 -3.99 -5.23 17.02
CA LEU A 102 -2.62 -4.93 16.67
C LEU A 102 -1.89 -4.31 17.86
N ASP A 103 -0.96 -5.06 18.44
CA ASP A 103 -0.06 -4.58 19.49
C ASP A 103 1.33 -4.28 18.90
N LEU A 104 1.42 -3.14 18.20
CA LEU A 104 2.70 -2.65 17.64
C LEU A 104 3.75 -2.43 18.74
N LYS A 105 3.32 -2.03 19.94
CA LYS A 105 4.23 -1.84 21.07
C LYS A 105 4.90 -3.18 21.41
N HIS A 106 4.12 -4.24 21.57
CA HIS A 106 4.66 -5.56 21.86
C HIS A 106 5.60 -6.05 20.74
N ILE A 107 5.21 -5.89 19.47
CA ILE A 107 6.04 -6.27 18.31
C ILE A 107 7.41 -5.59 18.36
N VAL A 108 7.45 -4.30 18.72
CA VAL A 108 8.71 -3.56 18.84
C VAL A 108 9.51 -4.02 20.06
N GLU A 109 8.86 -4.24 21.20
CA GLU A 109 9.53 -4.68 22.44
C GLU A 109 10.22 -6.05 22.30
N ILE A 110 9.68 -6.95 21.47
CA ILE A 110 10.30 -8.25 21.18
C ILE A 110 11.30 -8.22 20.01
N GLY A 111 11.57 -7.05 19.43
CA GLY A 111 12.54 -6.88 18.34
C GLY A 111 12.04 -7.31 16.94
N GLU A 112 10.73 -7.45 16.76
CA GLU A 112 10.12 -8.00 15.53
C GLU A 112 9.60 -6.92 14.56
N GLY A 113 9.90 -5.64 14.80
CA GLY A 113 9.41 -4.52 13.97
C GLY A 113 9.77 -4.63 12.48
N ASN A 114 11.01 -5.01 12.17
CA ASN A 114 11.45 -5.18 10.77
C ASN A 114 10.75 -6.35 10.08
N ASN A 115 10.56 -7.47 10.79
CA ASN A 115 9.83 -8.63 10.27
C ASN A 115 8.34 -8.31 10.09
N TYR A 116 7.77 -7.42 10.92
CA TYR A 116 6.43 -6.92 10.74
C TYR A 116 6.29 -6.04 9.49
N LEU A 117 7.24 -5.14 9.21
CA LEU A 117 7.26 -4.40 7.93
C LEU A 117 7.36 -5.35 6.74
N LYS A 118 8.23 -6.37 6.80
CA LYS A 118 8.33 -7.41 5.76
C LYS A 118 7.03 -8.21 5.60
N TYR A 119 6.32 -8.48 6.70
CA TYR A 119 4.99 -9.10 6.64
C TYR A 119 3.97 -8.25 5.88
N LEU A 120 4.00 -6.93 6.05
CA LEU A 120 3.14 -6.01 5.30
C LEU A 120 3.52 -5.94 3.82
N ASP A 121 4.81 -5.93 3.49
CA ASP A 121 5.26 -6.02 2.10
C ASP A 121 4.78 -7.32 1.45
N LYS A 122 4.85 -8.45 2.18
CA LYS A 122 4.33 -9.74 1.70
C LYS A 122 2.83 -9.66 1.40
N PHE A 123 2.07 -9.06 2.32
CA PHE A 123 0.64 -8.84 2.13
C PHE A 123 0.35 -8.00 0.88
N LEU A 124 1.09 -6.91 0.68
CA LEU A 124 0.94 -6.05 -0.49
C LEU A 124 1.29 -6.79 -1.77
N THR A 125 2.34 -7.61 -1.80
CA THR A 125 2.65 -8.47 -2.95
C THR A 125 1.51 -9.44 -3.26
N VAL A 126 0.92 -10.08 -2.24
CA VAL A 126 -0.27 -10.93 -2.43
C VAL A 126 -1.45 -10.12 -3.00
N ALA A 127 -1.65 -8.88 -2.53
CA ALA A 127 -2.72 -8.01 -3.01
C ALA A 127 -2.50 -7.55 -4.45
N LEU A 128 -1.26 -7.20 -4.82
CA LEU A 128 -0.88 -6.89 -6.20
C LEU A 128 -1.14 -8.08 -7.12
N ASN A 129 -0.72 -9.29 -6.73
CA ASN A 129 -0.95 -10.51 -7.50
C ASN A 129 -2.45 -10.80 -7.70
N LYS A 130 -3.32 -10.44 -6.74
CA LYS A 130 -4.77 -10.59 -6.91
C LYS A 130 -5.38 -9.68 -7.97
N MET A 131 -4.69 -8.61 -8.37
CA MET A 131 -5.12 -7.69 -9.42
C MET A 131 -4.61 -8.08 -10.80
N GLU A 132 -3.58 -8.94 -10.88
CA GLU A 132 -3.03 -9.40 -12.15
C GLU A 132 -4.09 -10.11 -13.00
N GLY A 133 -4.17 -9.72 -14.28
CA GLY A 133 -5.15 -10.27 -15.23
C GLY A 133 -6.60 -9.87 -14.98
N LYS A 134 -6.88 -8.98 -14.03
CA LYS A 134 -8.23 -8.43 -13.81
C LYS A 134 -8.42 -7.13 -14.56
N PHE A 135 -9.65 -6.94 -15.03
CA PHE A 135 -10.06 -5.76 -15.77
C PHE A 135 -11.36 -5.20 -15.21
N THR A 136 -11.53 -3.88 -15.24
CA THR A 136 -12.79 -3.20 -14.93
C THR A 136 -13.84 -3.54 -16.00
N PRO A 137 -15.13 -3.26 -15.76
CA PRO A 137 -16.19 -3.44 -16.77
C PRO A 137 -15.92 -2.75 -18.11
N GLU A 138 -15.15 -1.66 -18.10
CA GLU A 138 -14.75 -0.89 -19.29
C GLU A 138 -13.50 -1.44 -19.98
N GLY A 139 -12.93 -2.55 -19.47
CA GLY A 139 -11.80 -3.24 -20.07
C GLY A 139 -10.41 -2.70 -19.69
N TYR A 140 -10.29 -1.92 -18.61
CA TYR A 140 -8.99 -1.43 -18.13
C TYR A 140 -8.40 -2.33 -17.04
N PRO A 141 -7.08 -2.53 -17.00
CA PRO A 141 -6.44 -3.27 -15.92
C PRO A 141 -6.79 -2.72 -14.53
N VAL A 142 -7.10 -3.61 -13.60
CA VAL A 142 -7.26 -3.26 -12.19
C VAL A 142 -5.88 -3.01 -11.59
N THR A 143 -5.68 -1.83 -11.01
CA THR A 143 -4.38 -1.42 -10.47
C THR A 143 -4.43 -1.00 -9.00
N GLN A 144 -5.63 -0.96 -8.42
CA GLN A 144 -5.86 -0.43 -7.08
C GLN A 144 -6.74 -1.36 -6.24
N LEU A 145 -6.52 -1.32 -4.93
CA LEU A 145 -7.24 -2.10 -3.93
C LEU A 145 -8.06 -1.20 -2.99
N ILE A 146 -9.06 -1.79 -2.35
CA ILE A 146 -9.83 -1.14 -1.28
C ILE A 146 -9.43 -1.76 0.06
N THR A 147 -9.20 -0.89 1.05
CA THR A 147 -8.90 -1.31 2.42
C THR A 147 -9.94 -0.76 3.39
N ILE A 148 -10.50 -1.62 4.21
CA ILE A 148 -11.37 -1.28 5.33
C ILE A 148 -10.56 -1.44 6.61
N LEU A 149 -10.30 -0.32 7.29
CA LEU A 149 -9.63 -0.26 8.58
C LEU A 149 -10.68 -0.27 9.69
N ASP A 150 -10.81 -1.41 10.38
CA ASP A 150 -11.71 -1.53 11.52
C ASP A 150 -10.99 -1.14 12.81
N GLN A 151 -11.32 0.05 13.32
CA GLN A 151 -10.70 0.64 14.50
C GLN A 151 -11.32 0.16 15.83
N LYS A 152 -12.28 -0.78 15.78
CA LYS A 152 -12.89 -1.34 16.98
C LYS A 152 -11.84 -1.97 17.88
N GLY A 153 -11.76 -1.51 19.12
CA GLY A 153 -10.82 -2.02 20.12
C GLY A 153 -9.44 -1.37 20.12
N ILE A 154 -9.17 -0.39 19.25
CA ILE A 154 -7.95 0.43 19.38
C ILE A 154 -8.00 1.18 20.72
N THR A 155 -6.89 1.18 21.47
CA THR A 155 -6.75 1.92 22.72
C THR A 155 -5.72 3.04 22.58
N TYR A 156 -5.86 4.14 23.35
CA TYR A 156 -4.84 5.20 23.34
C TYR A 156 -3.46 4.68 23.77
N ARG A 157 -3.44 3.74 24.72
CA ARG A 157 -2.20 3.13 25.23
C ARG A 157 -1.43 2.37 24.14
N SER A 158 -2.12 1.68 23.23
CA SER A 158 -1.47 0.97 22.13
C SER A 158 -0.90 1.92 21.07
N MET A 159 -1.45 3.13 20.94
CA MET A 159 -0.98 4.15 20.01
C MET A 159 0.10 5.09 20.57
N ALA A 160 0.18 5.24 21.90
CA ALA A 160 1.05 6.24 22.54
C ALA A 160 2.50 5.76 22.81
N SER A 161 2.87 4.55 22.38
CA SER A 161 4.25 4.06 22.51
C SER A 161 5.15 4.70 21.47
N LEU A 162 6.28 5.29 21.88
CA LEU A 162 7.26 5.87 20.95
C LEU A 162 7.72 4.87 19.88
N GLY A 163 7.96 3.61 20.27
CA GLY A 163 8.35 2.57 19.32
C GLY A 163 7.24 2.21 18.34
N ALA A 164 5.98 2.19 18.80
CA ALA A 164 4.83 1.93 17.92
C ALA A 164 4.60 3.09 16.94
N ILE A 165 4.76 4.33 17.40
CA ILE A 165 4.68 5.54 16.56
C ILE A 165 5.78 5.49 15.50
N ASP A 166 7.02 5.22 15.89
CA ASP A 166 8.15 5.13 14.95
C ASP A 166 7.92 4.04 13.90
N LEU A 167 7.51 2.83 14.31
CA LEU A 167 7.18 1.75 13.38
C LEU A 167 6.04 2.11 12.42
N THR A 168 5.03 2.84 12.91
CA THR A 168 3.92 3.34 12.08
C THR A 168 4.41 4.37 11.06
N MET A 169 5.27 5.30 11.47
CA MET A 169 5.88 6.28 10.55
C MET A 169 6.78 5.62 9.52
N GLN A 170 7.54 4.59 9.91
CA GLN A 170 8.33 3.79 8.98
C GLN A 170 7.43 3.09 7.95
N LEU A 171 6.30 2.52 8.37
CA LEU A 171 5.33 1.93 7.46
C LEU A 171 4.76 2.96 6.48
N ALA A 172 4.32 4.12 6.97
CA ALA A 172 3.77 5.17 6.11
C ALA A 172 4.78 5.60 5.03
N ARG A 173 6.02 5.90 5.43
CA ARG A 173 7.11 6.23 4.49
C ARG A 173 7.39 5.11 3.49
N ARG A 174 7.37 3.86 3.95
CA ARG A 174 7.59 2.68 3.11
C ARG A 174 6.50 2.52 2.05
N LEU A 175 5.23 2.73 2.43
CA LEU A 175 4.08 2.71 1.52
C LEU A 175 4.16 3.82 0.48
N GLU A 176 4.38 5.07 0.93
CA GLU A 176 4.50 6.23 0.04
C GLU A 176 5.66 6.11 -0.95
N ALA A 177 6.79 5.55 -0.52
CA ALA A 177 7.98 5.42 -1.35
C ALA A 177 7.90 4.26 -2.37
N ASN A 178 7.30 3.12 -1.99
CA ASN A 178 7.42 1.88 -2.76
C ASN A 178 6.10 1.37 -3.36
N TYR A 179 4.97 1.87 -2.88
CA TYR A 179 3.65 1.46 -3.32
C TYR A 179 2.78 2.67 -3.69
N PRO A 180 3.25 3.56 -4.58
CA PRO A 180 2.46 4.71 -4.98
C PRO A 180 1.17 4.29 -5.69
N GLU A 181 0.10 5.05 -5.45
CA GLU A 181 -1.16 4.94 -6.19
C GLU A 181 -1.83 3.55 -6.15
N ILE A 182 -1.52 2.70 -5.15
CA ILE A 182 -2.13 1.37 -5.01
C ILE A 182 -3.51 1.41 -4.32
N ALA A 183 -3.79 2.44 -3.53
CA ALA A 183 -5.04 2.57 -2.82
C ALA A 183 -6.11 3.20 -3.72
N LYS A 184 -7.25 2.52 -3.89
CA LYS A 184 -8.45 3.09 -4.53
C LYS A 184 -9.22 3.93 -3.50
N THR A 185 -9.50 3.32 -2.37
CA THR A 185 -10.25 3.92 -1.26
C THR A 185 -9.85 3.23 0.04
N ILE A 186 -9.73 4.02 1.11
CA ILE A 186 -9.57 3.51 2.47
C ILE A 186 -10.80 3.92 3.27
N PHE A 187 -11.53 2.93 3.77
CA PHE A 187 -12.67 3.13 4.66
C PHE A 187 -12.22 2.95 6.11
N GLU A 188 -12.47 3.93 6.96
CA GLU A 188 -12.30 3.78 8.40
C GLU A 188 -13.66 3.55 9.07
N ILE A 189 -13.79 2.45 9.80
CA ILE A 189 -15.02 2.11 10.52
C ILE A 189 -14.75 1.96 12.02
N ASN A 190 -15.80 2.15 12.83
CA ASN A 190 -15.71 2.11 14.30
C ASN A 190 -14.71 3.12 14.89
N CYS A 191 -14.53 4.26 14.23
CA CYS A 191 -13.72 5.36 14.75
C CYS A 191 -14.51 6.11 15.84
N GLU A 192 -14.06 6.00 17.10
CA GLU A 192 -14.63 6.79 18.19
C GLU A 192 -14.12 8.23 18.11
N ILE A 193 -15.03 9.20 18.09
CA ILE A 193 -14.82 10.65 17.87
C ILE A 193 -13.73 11.27 18.78
N THR A 194 -13.34 10.62 19.87
CA THR A 194 -12.25 11.05 20.76
C THR A 194 -10.83 10.74 20.27
N LYS A 195 -10.65 9.94 19.20
CA LYS A 195 -9.31 9.55 18.67
C LYS A 195 -8.92 10.28 17.37
N ALA A 196 -9.81 11.09 16.80
CA ALA A 196 -9.65 11.75 15.49
C ALA A 196 -8.50 12.77 15.39
N LYS A 197 -7.85 13.18 16.49
CA LYS A 197 -6.76 14.17 16.46
C LYS A 197 -5.39 13.61 16.01
N ILE A 198 -5.25 12.31 15.82
CA ILE A 198 -3.96 11.65 15.49
C ILE A 198 -3.94 11.12 14.04
N CYS A 199 -5.09 10.95 13.37
CA CYS A 199 -5.18 10.27 12.07
C CYS A 199 -5.06 11.17 10.83
N SER A 200 -4.80 12.47 10.96
CA SER A 200 -4.64 13.35 9.79
C SER A 200 -3.18 13.37 9.31
N TYR A 201 -2.79 12.34 8.56
CA TYR A 201 -1.70 12.44 7.60
C TYR A 201 -2.23 11.95 6.24
N ASP A 202 -2.12 12.83 5.24
CA ASP A 202 -2.66 12.83 3.88
C ASP A 202 -2.77 11.46 3.16
N VAL A 203 -3.81 10.69 3.50
CA VAL A 203 -4.41 9.69 2.60
C VAL A 203 -5.88 10.07 2.52
N ILE A 204 -6.46 10.19 1.33
CA ILE A 204 -7.85 10.65 1.14
C ILE A 204 -8.81 9.84 2.04
N ILE A 205 -9.22 10.46 3.16
CA ILE A 205 -10.06 9.86 4.19
C ILE A 205 -11.51 10.11 3.79
N GLN A 206 -12.21 9.09 3.31
CA GLN A 206 -13.68 9.09 3.31
C GLN A 206 -14.16 8.36 4.57
N CYS A 207 -14.34 9.12 5.66
CA CYS A 207 -15.17 8.68 6.77
C CYS A 207 -16.63 8.66 6.29
N SER A 208 -17.15 7.48 5.91
CA SER A 208 -18.59 7.28 5.82
C SER A 208 -19.11 7.13 7.25
N VAL A 209 -19.72 8.21 7.76
CA VAL A 209 -20.49 8.20 8.99
C VAL A 209 -21.95 7.95 8.60
N ASP A 210 -22.25 6.78 8.07
CA ASP A 210 -23.64 6.40 7.81
C ASP A 210 -23.99 5.11 8.56
N ASN A 211 -25.02 5.25 9.39
CA ASN A 211 -25.52 4.29 10.37
C ASN A 211 -25.71 2.88 9.80
N LEU A 212 -25.10 1.88 10.47
CA LEU A 212 -25.55 0.49 10.52
C LEU A 212 -25.93 0.14 11.96
#